data_AF-A0A8C9KNI1-F1
#
_entry.id   AF-A0A8C9KNI1-F1
#
_cell.length_a   1.000
_cell.length_b   1.000
_cell.length_c   1.000
_cell.angle_alpha   90.00
_cell.angle_beta   90.00
_cell.angle_gamma   90.00
#
_symmetry.space_group_name_H-M   'P 1'
#
loop_
_entity.id
_entity.type
_entity.pdbx_description
1 polymer ?
#
loop_
_entity_poly.entity_id
_entity_poly.type
_entity_poly.pdbx_seq_one_letter_code
_entity_poly.pdbx_strand_id
1 'polypeptide(L)'
;MGKHKVGQLPRVAICRDTGGRRRILRRRGDSNTGLQSQFTAETGLGSRQPVSEARRLSRDARCYRGCRWLSAAVSVCDAEFVGGKGKQPSMGGRCRESWYERFLQPCLVELLGSALFIFIGCLSVIENGPDTGLLQPALAHGLALGLIIATLGNISGGHFNPAVSLAAMLIRGLNLVMLLPYWISQLCGGLIGAALAKAVSPEDRFWNASGAAFVTVQEPGQVGGAVVVELILTTLLALAVCMGAINEKTQGPLAPFSIGFAVTVDILAGGAVSGACMNPARAFGPAVVANHWDFHWIYWLGPLLGSLLVGVLIRFIIGDGKTRLIFKGR
;
A
#
# COMPACT_ATOMS: atom_id res chain seq x y z
N MET A 1 42.50 -24.35 10.00
CA MET A 1 41.05 -24.12 9.82
C MET A 1 40.61 -22.87 10.58
N GLY A 2 40.44 -21.76 9.87
CA GLY A 2 39.99 -20.49 10.45
C GLY A 2 38.48 -20.48 10.70
N LYS A 3 38.06 -19.96 11.85
CA LYS A 3 36.67 -19.54 12.12
C LYS A 3 36.62 -18.02 12.05
N HIS A 4 36.13 -17.46 10.94
CA HIS A 4 35.78 -16.04 10.86
C HIS A 4 34.58 -15.76 11.78
N LYS A 5 34.79 -15.03 12.86
CA LYS A 5 33.71 -14.35 13.59
C LYS A 5 33.37 -13.07 12.82
N VAL A 6 32.15 -13.00 12.28
CA VAL A 6 31.59 -11.75 11.76
C VAL A 6 31.47 -10.77 12.91
N GLY A 7 32.24 -9.68 12.88
CA GLY A 7 32.15 -8.60 13.85
C GLY A 7 30.83 -7.86 13.69
N GLN A 8 30.05 -7.76 14.77
CA GLN A 8 28.90 -6.85 14.82
C GLN A 8 29.40 -5.41 14.76
N LEU A 9 28.96 -4.67 13.74
CA LEU A 9 29.17 -3.22 13.64
C LEU A 9 28.49 -2.52 14.83
N PRO A 10 29.16 -1.55 15.50
CA PRO A 10 28.55 -0.82 16.60
C PRO A 10 27.37 0.02 16.09
N ARG A 11 26.21 -0.10 16.73
CA ARG A 11 25.05 0.77 16.48
C ARG A 11 25.39 2.18 16.94
N VAL A 12 25.64 3.08 16.00
CA VAL A 12 25.84 4.52 16.24
C VAL A 12 24.52 5.24 16.06
N ALA A 13 24.10 6.01 17.05
CA ALA A 13 22.95 6.92 16.93
C ALA A 13 23.46 8.36 16.83
N ILE A 14 22.99 9.10 15.82
CA ILE A 14 23.26 10.53 15.66
C ILE A 14 22.00 11.26 16.13
N CYS A 15 22.08 11.95 17.26
CA CYS A 15 20.99 12.80 17.75
C CYS A 15 21.40 14.27 17.60
N ARG A 16 20.42 15.13 17.29
CA ARG A 16 20.58 16.59 17.38
C ARG A 16 20.04 17.05 18.73
N ASP A 17 20.77 17.94 19.40
CA ASP A 17 20.22 18.64 20.56
C ASP A 17 19.22 19.73 20.14
N THR A 18 18.53 20.31 21.12
CA THR A 18 17.53 21.39 20.92
C THR A 18 18.12 22.68 20.33
N GLY A 19 19.44 22.78 20.17
CA GLY A 19 20.16 23.85 19.47
C GLY A 19 20.73 23.43 18.10
N GLY A 20 20.39 22.23 17.60
CA GLY A 20 20.77 21.77 16.26
C GLY A 20 22.18 21.16 16.12
N ARG A 21 22.94 20.99 17.22
CA ARG A 21 24.28 20.35 17.14
C ARG A 21 24.19 18.83 17.11
N ARG A 22 24.91 18.18 16.18
CA ARG A 22 24.98 16.71 16.09
C ARG A 22 25.88 16.15 17.18
N ARG A 23 25.39 15.18 17.96
CA ARG A 23 26.22 14.34 18.84
C ARG A 23 26.16 12.87 18.41
N ILE A 24 27.31 12.22 18.48
CA ILE A 24 27.49 10.80 18.20
C ILE A 24 27.43 10.06 19.54
N LEU A 25 26.44 9.20 19.73
CA LEU A 25 26.35 8.32 20.91
C LEU A 25 26.76 6.91 20.53
N ARG A 26 27.75 6.36 21.25
CA ARG A 26 28.19 4.96 21.14
C ARG A 26 27.78 4.20 22.40
N ARG A 27 27.15 3.03 22.22
CA ARG A 27 26.86 2.09 23.32
C ARG A 27 28.15 1.31 23.63
N ARG A 28 28.69 1.38 24.85
CA ARG A 28 29.73 0.42 25.29
C ARG A 28 29.06 -0.91 25.64
N GLY A 29 29.67 -2.01 25.22
CA GLY A 29 29.19 -3.38 25.43
C GLY A 29 29.19 -3.81 26.89
N ASP A 30 28.31 -4.75 27.19
CA ASP A 30 28.02 -5.29 28.52
C ASP A 30 29.27 -5.82 29.24
N SER A 31 29.49 -5.34 30.46
CA SER A 31 30.28 -6.03 31.49
C SER A 31 29.34 -6.40 32.63
N ASN A 32 29.28 -7.70 32.92
CA ASN A 32 28.53 -8.32 34.03
C ASN A 32 28.87 -7.69 35.39
N THR A 33 28.06 -6.74 35.84
CA THR A 33 27.82 -6.42 37.26
C THR A 33 26.54 -5.58 37.36
N GLY A 34 25.73 -5.83 38.38
CA GLY A 34 24.42 -5.19 38.56
C GLY A 34 24.47 -3.67 38.79
N LEU A 35 23.30 -3.06 38.57
CA LEU A 35 22.93 -1.66 38.81
C LEU A 35 23.47 -0.57 37.86
N GLN A 36 22.50 0.20 37.34
CA GLN A 36 22.60 1.52 36.69
C GLN A 36 23.34 1.58 35.35
N SER A 37 22.57 1.62 34.25
CA SER A 37 23.02 2.13 32.96
C SER A 37 23.38 3.62 33.08
N GLN A 38 24.66 3.91 33.33
CA GLN A 38 25.19 5.26 33.30
C GLN A 38 25.31 5.73 31.84
N PHE A 39 24.57 6.77 31.46
CA PHE A 39 24.83 7.53 30.25
C PHE A 39 25.83 8.64 30.58
N THR A 40 27.03 8.59 30.01
CA THR A 40 27.98 9.71 30.06
C THR A 40 27.90 10.49 28.76
N ALA A 41 27.52 11.77 28.84
CA ALA A 41 27.62 12.69 27.73
C ALA A 41 29.02 13.30 27.73
N GLU A 42 29.89 12.87 26.80
CA GLU A 42 31.12 13.62 26.54
C GLU A 42 30.77 14.83 25.65
N THR A 43 30.80 16.02 26.24
CA THR A 43 31.04 17.26 25.49
C THR A 43 32.52 17.33 25.19
N GLY A 44 32.89 17.69 23.96
CA GLY A 44 34.28 17.94 23.55
C GLY A 44 34.96 19.14 24.23
N LEU A 45 34.53 19.54 25.42
CA LEU A 45 35.25 20.39 26.36
C LEU A 45 34.91 19.87 27.77
N GLY A 46 35.94 19.51 28.53
CA GLY A 46 35.82 18.95 29.87
C GLY A 46 35.21 19.95 30.85
N SER A 47 33.96 19.72 31.26
CA SER A 47 33.41 20.22 32.52
C SER A 47 32.14 19.45 32.88
N ARG A 48 32.03 19.00 34.15
CA ARG A 48 30.88 18.27 34.69
C ARG A 48 29.81 19.27 35.15
N GLN A 49 28.54 19.10 34.78
CA GLN A 49 27.42 19.87 35.33
C GLN A 49 26.52 19.01 36.25
N PRO A 50 25.91 19.62 37.31
CA PRO A 50 25.28 18.88 38.41
C PRO A 50 23.87 18.31 38.12
N VAL A 51 23.52 17.30 38.91
CA VAL A 51 22.43 16.30 38.76
C VAL A 51 20.98 16.86 38.78
N SER A 52 20.77 18.17 38.94
CA SER A 52 19.42 18.77 39.04
C SER A 52 18.69 18.92 37.69
N GLU A 53 19.41 18.90 36.57
CA GLU A 53 18.85 19.07 35.22
C GLU A 53 18.37 17.74 34.60
N ALA A 54 18.89 16.61 35.08
CA ALA A 54 18.51 15.26 34.64
C ALA A 54 17.06 14.88 35.02
N ARG A 55 16.49 15.48 36.08
CA ARG A 55 15.08 15.23 36.47
C ARG A 55 14.07 15.95 35.59
N ARG A 56 14.45 17.00 34.86
CA ARG A 56 13.55 17.70 33.93
C ARG A 56 13.43 16.92 32.62
N LEU A 57 14.51 16.29 32.17
CA LEU A 57 14.56 15.41 30.99
C LEU A 57 13.77 14.09 31.15
N SER A 58 13.50 13.61 32.37
CA SER A 58 12.69 12.39 32.58
C SER A 58 11.17 12.63 32.53
N ARG A 59 10.72 13.89 32.61
CA ARG A 59 9.31 14.24 32.39
C ARG A 59 8.95 14.33 30.92
N ASP A 60 9.88 14.75 30.06
CA ASP A 60 9.68 14.84 28.60
C ASP A 60 9.80 13.48 27.87
N ALA A 61 10.44 12.48 28.49
CA ALA A 61 10.52 11.12 27.94
C ALA A 61 9.19 10.35 27.95
N ARG A 62 8.12 10.89 28.58
CA ARG A 62 6.77 10.30 28.55
C ARG A 62 5.97 10.68 27.30
N CYS A 63 6.53 11.49 26.40
CA CYS A 63 5.86 12.01 25.20
C CYS A 63 6.43 11.45 23.87
N TYR A 64 6.93 10.21 23.86
CA TYR A 64 7.30 9.50 22.64
C TYR A 64 6.60 8.15 22.55
N ARG A 65 5.30 8.18 22.24
CA ARG A 65 4.55 7.03 21.73
C ARG A 65 4.42 7.21 20.21
N GLY A 66 5.26 6.50 19.45
CA GLY A 66 5.18 6.44 17.99
C GLY A 66 6.24 7.23 17.24
N CYS A 67 7.49 6.74 17.23
CA CYS A 67 8.47 7.15 16.23
C CYS A 67 8.77 5.99 15.30
N ARG A 68 8.32 6.17 14.05
CA ARG A 68 8.60 5.38 12.86
C ARG A 68 10.10 5.41 12.56
N TRP A 69 10.67 4.28 12.14
CA TRP A 69 12.02 4.20 11.61
C TRP A 69 12.04 4.89 10.23
N LEU A 70 12.68 6.05 10.15
CA LEU A 70 12.97 6.74 8.89
C LEU A 70 14.28 6.20 8.31
N SER A 71 14.19 5.47 7.20
CA SER A 71 15.30 5.39 6.24
C SER A 71 15.40 6.71 5.49
N ALA A 72 16.63 7.13 5.26
CA ALA A 72 17.03 8.45 4.79
C ALA A 72 16.50 8.79 3.39
N ALA A 73 15.88 9.97 3.29
CA ALA A 73 15.90 10.79 2.09
C ALA A 73 16.18 12.23 2.54
N VAL A 74 17.40 12.69 2.25
CA VAL A 74 17.84 14.06 2.49
C VAL A 74 17.27 14.90 1.35
N SER A 75 16.31 15.77 1.64
CA SER A 75 15.96 16.88 0.76
C SER A 75 16.69 18.12 1.29
N VAL A 76 17.59 18.65 0.47
CA VAL A 76 18.29 19.91 0.67
C VAL A 76 17.40 21.00 0.12
N CYS A 77 16.99 21.94 0.98
CA CYS A 77 16.63 23.28 0.54
C CYS A 77 17.41 24.25 1.42
N ASP A 78 18.34 24.96 0.80
CA ASP A 78 19.00 26.13 1.35
C ASP A 78 17.95 27.24 1.56
N ALA A 79 18.04 27.91 2.71
CA ALA A 79 17.37 29.19 2.93
C ALA A 79 18.39 30.15 3.53
N GLU A 80 18.74 31.17 2.73
CA GLU A 80 19.61 32.27 3.08
C GLU A 80 19.06 33.07 4.27
N PHE A 81 19.99 33.59 5.06
CA PHE A 81 19.77 34.39 6.26
C PHE A 81 19.27 35.80 5.90
N VAL A 82 18.08 36.18 6.35
CA VAL A 82 17.74 37.59 6.63
C VAL A 82 17.60 37.73 8.14
N GLY A 83 18.48 38.54 8.72
CA GLY A 83 18.47 38.89 10.13
C GLY A 83 17.25 39.73 10.50
N GLY A 84 16.53 39.33 11.53
CA GLY A 84 15.43 40.10 12.10
C GLY A 84 14.97 39.50 13.43
N LYS A 85 15.19 40.24 14.52
CA LYS A 85 14.66 39.92 15.85
C LYS A 85 13.13 39.90 15.81
N GLY A 86 12.49 38.78 16.16
CA GLY A 86 11.03 38.73 16.29
C GLY A 86 10.52 37.43 16.89
N LYS A 87 9.89 37.53 18.07
CA LYS A 87 8.95 36.63 18.77
C LYS A 87 8.94 35.14 18.39
N GLN A 88 9.12 34.27 19.39
CA GLN A 88 8.83 32.84 19.28
C GLN A 88 7.40 32.61 18.75
N PRO A 89 7.20 31.85 17.66
CA PRO A 89 5.89 31.41 17.25
C PRO A 89 5.47 30.22 18.12
N SER A 90 4.25 30.28 18.66
CA SER A 90 3.65 29.18 19.41
C SER A 90 3.58 27.92 18.56
N MET A 91 4.22 26.85 19.02
CA MET A 91 4.06 25.49 18.49
C MET A 91 2.67 24.97 18.85
N GLY A 92 1.72 25.04 17.92
CA GLY A 92 0.35 24.58 18.16
C GLY A 92 -0.60 24.68 16.97
N GLY A 93 -0.13 24.49 15.73
CA GLY A 93 -0.99 24.43 14.54
C GLY A 93 -1.19 22.99 14.08
N ARG A 94 -2.34 22.37 14.37
CA ARG A 94 -2.77 21.16 13.68
C ARG A 94 -3.14 21.60 12.27
N CYS A 95 -2.25 21.42 11.29
CA CYS A 95 -2.53 21.81 9.91
C CYS A 95 -3.76 21.00 9.46
N ARG A 96 -4.88 21.69 9.27
CA ARG A 96 -6.14 21.07 8.86
C ARG A 96 -5.97 20.74 7.39
N GLU A 97 -5.86 19.45 7.06
CA GLU A 97 -5.77 18.98 5.67
C GLU A 97 -6.83 19.70 4.82
N SER A 98 -6.39 20.21 3.68
CA SER A 98 -7.25 20.97 2.78
C SER A 98 -8.37 20.06 2.21
N TRP A 99 -9.49 20.65 1.79
CA TRP A 99 -10.54 19.88 1.10
C TRP A 99 -9.99 19.14 -0.12
N TYR A 100 -9.01 19.74 -0.81
CA TYR A 100 -8.29 19.15 -1.92
C TYR A 100 -7.60 17.83 -1.52
N GLU A 101 -6.75 17.85 -0.50
CA GLU A 101 -5.99 16.68 -0.03
C GLU A 101 -6.90 15.58 0.52
N ARG A 102 -8.05 15.95 1.09
CA ARG A 102 -8.97 15.01 1.71
C ARG A 102 -9.91 14.32 0.72
N PHE A 103 -10.35 15.02 -0.33
CA PHE A 103 -11.41 14.54 -1.22
C PHE A 103 -10.96 14.45 -2.68
N LEU A 104 -10.35 15.50 -3.22
CA LEU A 104 -10.04 15.55 -4.66
C LEU A 104 -8.75 14.80 -5.01
N GLN A 105 -7.66 15.09 -4.31
CA GLN A 105 -6.35 14.50 -4.56
C GLN A 105 -6.37 12.95 -4.52
N PRO A 106 -7.02 12.30 -3.53
CA PRO A 106 -7.08 10.84 -3.50
C PRO A 106 -7.83 10.26 -4.71
N CYS A 107 -8.92 10.92 -5.15
CA CYS A 107 -9.69 10.49 -6.32
C CYS A 107 -8.89 10.63 -7.62
N LEU A 108 -8.09 11.69 -7.77
CA LEU A 108 -7.20 11.87 -8.93
C LEU A 108 -6.11 10.80 -8.95
N VAL A 109 -5.58 10.44 -7.78
CA VAL A 109 -4.58 9.37 -7.66
C VAL A 109 -5.18 8.00 -7.97
N GLU A 110 -6.40 7.72 -7.50
CA GLU A 110 -7.12 6.48 -7.87
C GLU A 110 -7.36 6.38 -9.38
N LEU A 111 -7.68 7.49 -10.04
CA LEU A 111 -7.83 7.54 -11.49
C LEU A 111 -6.51 7.24 -12.20
N LEU A 112 -5.43 7.94 -11.81
CA LEU A 112 -4.10 7.77 -12.41
C LEU A 112 -3.57 6.35 -12.19
N GLY A 113 -3.61 5.85 -10.96
CA GLY A 113 -3.10 4.52 -10.64
C GLY A 113 -3.91 3.41 -11.31
N SER A 114 -5.24 3.54 -11.41
CA SER A 114 -6.08 2.59 -12.16
C SER A 114 -5.76 2.62 -13.65
N ALA A 115 -5.56 3.81 -14.24
CA ALA A 115 -5.16 3.94 -15.64
C ALA A 115 -3.82 3.27 -15.93
N LEU A 116 -2.80 3.52 -15.09
CA LEU A 116 -1.49 2.91 -15.24
C LEU A 116 -1.54 1.38 -15.04
N PHE A 117 -2.23 0.92 -14.00
CA PHE A 117 -2.36 -0.51 -13.70
C PHE A 117 -3.06 -1.26 -14.85
N ILE A 118 -4.18 -0.73 -15.33
CA ILE A 118 -4.98 -1.38 -16.38
C ILE A 118 -4.29 -1.26 -17.74
N PHE A 119 -3.61 -0.14 -18.03
CA PHE A 119 -2.77 -0.02 -19.24
C PHE A 119 -1.71 -1.13 -19.31
N ILE A 120 -0.89 -1.27 -18.25
CA ILE A 120 0.17 -2.30 -18.21
C ILE A 120 -0.44 -3.71 -18.26
N GLY A 121 -1.53 -3.93 -17.52
CA GLY A 121 -2.23 -5.20 -17.51
C GLY A 121 -2.76 -5.61 -18.89
N CYS A 122 -3.47 -4.71 -19.56
CA CYS A 122 -4.00 -4.96 -20.90
C CYS A 122 -2.88 -5.21 -21.91
N LEU A 123 -1.86 -4.35 -21.90
CA LEU A 123 -0.74 -4.49 -22.82
C LEU A 123 0.00 -5.82 -22.62
N SER A 124 0.14 -6.29 -21.37
CA SER A 124 0.75 -7.60 -21.10
C SER A 124 -0.04 -8.78 -21.66
N VAL A 125 -1.37 -8.66 -21.78
CA VAL A 125 -2.26 -9.67 -22.37
C VAL A 125 -2.23 -9.59 -23.89
N ILE A 126 -2.27 -8.37 -24.44
CA ILE A 126 -2.25 -8.15 -25.89
C ILE A 126 -0.91 -8.58 -26.51
N GLU A 127 0.18 -8.27 -25.83
CA GLU A 127 1.54 -8.62 -26.26
C GLU A 127 1.99 -9.99 -25.74
N ASN A 128 1.07 -10.83 -25.26
CA ASN A 128 1.41 -12.13 -24.71
C ASN A 128 1.90 -13.07 -25.82
N GLY A 129 3.13 -13.57 -25.64
CA GLY A 129 3.69 -14.55 -26.56
C GLY A 129 2.94 -15.88 -26.50
N PRO A 130 2.99 -16.70 -27.56
CA PRO A 130 2.36 -18.02 -27.56
C PRO A 130 2.92 -18.96 -26.48
N ASP A 131 4.21 -18.80 -26.13
CA ASP A 131 4.91 -19.71 -25.20
C ASP A 131 4.88 -19.26 -23.73
N THR A 132 4.47 -18.02 -23.44
CA THR A 132 4.53 -17.44 -22.09
C THR A 132 3.33 -17.83 -21.22
N GLY A 133 2.22 -18.22 -21.84
CA GLY A 133 1.01 -18.64 -21.14
C GLY A 133 0.52 -17.59 -20.13
N LEU A 134 0.23 -18.03 -18.90
CA LEU A 134 -0.24 -17.14 -17.81
C LEU A 134 0.90 -16.38 -17.12
N LEU A 135 2.17 -16.72 -17.35
CA LEU A 135 3.29 -16.17 -16.58
C LEU A 135 3.49 -14.67 -16.83
N GLN A 136 3.49 -14.26 -18.10
CA GLN A 136 3.64 -12.86 -18.48
C GLN A 136 2.53 -11.97 -17.91
N PRO A 137 1.23 -12.24 -18.13
CA PRO A 137 0.18 -11.42 -17.54
C PRO A 137 0.19 -11.47 -16.00
N ALA A 138 0.49 -12.62 -15.37
CA ALA A 138 0.56 -12.71 -13.92
C ALA A 138 1.65 -11.82 -13.30
N LEU A 139 2.86 -11.86 -13.88
CA LEU A 139 3.98 -11.04 -13.41
C LEU A 139 3.73 -9.56 -13.70
N ALA A 140 3.28 -9.21 -14.91
CA ALA A 140 3.06 -7.83 -15.29
C ALA A 140 2.00 -7.15 -14.40
N HIS A 141 0.84 -7.79 -14.19
CA HIS A 141 -0.22 -7.23 -13.34
C HIS A 141 0.24 -7.09 -11.88
N GLY A 142 0.81 -8.14 -11.30
CA GLY A 142 1.20 -8.11 -9.89
C GLY A 142 2.35 -7.14 -9.59
N LEU A 143 3.40 -7.14 -10.42
CA LEU A 143 4.52 -6.22 -10.26
C LEU A 143 4.09 -4.77 -10.49
N ALA A 144 3.26 -4.50 -11.51
CA ALA A 144 2.72 -3.18 -11.77
C ALA A 144 1.88 -2.68 -10.59
N LEU A 145 0.95 -3.50 -10.08
CA LEU A 145 0.11 -3.12 -8.95
C LEU A 145 0.96 -2.81 -7.72
N GLY A 146 1.92 -3.67 -7.38
CA GLY A 146 2.78 -3.45 -6.22
C GLY A 146 3.61 -2.16 -6.33
N LEU A 147 4.16 -1.87 -7.51
CA LEU A 147 4.92 -0.65 -7.78
C LEU A 147 4.05 0.62 -7.71
N ILE A 148 2.85 0.58 -8.30
CA ILE A 148 1.91 1.70 -8.29
C ILE A 148 1.42 1.97 -6.85
N ILE A 149 1.13 0.94 -6.06
CA ILE A 149 0.79 1.10 -4.64
C ILE A 149 1.97 1.68 -3.86
N ALA A 150 3.19 1.19 -4.09
CA ALA A 150 4.38 1.69 -3.39
C ALA A 150 4.66 3.17 -3.66
N THR A 151 4.30 3.66 -4.86
CA THR A 151 4.56 5.04 -5.29
C THR A 151 3.41 5.99 -4.96
N LEU A 152 2.16 5.57 -5.15
CA LEU A 152 0.98 6.42 -5.04
C LEU A 152 0.12 6.14 -3.79
N GLY A 153 0.29 4.97 -3.17
CA GLY A 153 -0.59 4.49 -2.11
C GLY A 153 -0.60 5.35 -0.85
N ASN A 154 0.46 6.11 -0.57
CA ASN A 154 0.48 7.05 0.57
C ASN A 154 -0.47 8.25 0.40
N ILE A 155 -1.00 8.49 -0.81
CA ILE A 155 -1.93 9.60 -1.08
C ILE A 155 -3.38 9.12 -1.03
N SER A 156 -3.72 8.02 -1.71
CA SER A 156 -5.11 7.53 -1.79
C SER A 156 -5.42 6.26 -0.97
N GLY A 157 -4.40 5.57 -0.47
CA GLY A 157 -4.50 4.18 -0.01
C GLY A 157 -4.21 3.15 -1.11
N GLY A 158 -4.15 3.58 -2.39
CA GLY A 158 -3.75 2.76 -3.52
C GLY A 158 -4.67 1.57 -3.78
N HIS A 159 -5.99 1.82 -3.86
CA HIS A 159 -6.95 0.74 -4.01
C HIS A 159 -7.02 0.23 -5.44
N PHE A 160 -7.14 1.15 -6.40
CA PHE A 160 -7.18 0.93 -7.86
C PHE A 160 -8.15 -0.17 -8.31
N ASN A 161 -9.14 -0.48 -7.47
CA ASN A 161 -10.03 -1.61 -7.58
C ASN A 161 -11.32 -1.35 -6.76
N PRO A 162 -12.51 -1.36 -7.40
CA PRO A 162 -13.78 -1.18 -6.70
C PRO A 162 -14.03 -2.19 -5.57
N ALA A 163 -13.66 -3.46 -5.77
CA ALA A 163 -13.80 -4.51 -4.76
C ALA A 163 -12.89 -4.25 -3.56
N VAL A 164 -11.63 -3.83 -3.78
CA VAL A 164 -10.71 -3.47 -2.70
C VAL A 164 -11.21 -2.25 -1.92
N SER A 165 -11.72 -1.23 -2.61
CA SER A 165 -12.33 -0.06 -1.96
C SER A 165 -13.50 -0.45 -1.06
N LEU A 166 -14.34 -1.39 -1.50
CA LEU A 166 -15.42 -1.92 -0.69
C LEU A 166 -14.88 -2.65 0.54
N ALA A 167 -13.91 -3.56 0.39
CA ALA A 167 -13.32 -4.29 1.51
C ALA A 167 -12.69 -3.34 2.56
N ALA A 168 -11.91 -2.37 2.09
CA ALA A 168 -11.31 -1.34 2.95
C ALA A 168 -12.38 -0.52 3.69
N MET A 169 -13.44 -0.09 3.01
CA MET A 169 -14.56 0.61 3.64
C MET A 169 -15.25 -0.26 4.70
N LEU A 170 -15.50 -1.54 4.39
CA LEU A 170 -16.14 -2.49 5.30
C LEU A 170 -15.35 -2.69 6.59
N ILE A 171 -14.03 -2.44 6.61
CA ILE A 171 -13.19 -2.51 7.81
C ILE A 171 -12.75 -1.14 8.37
N ARG A 172 -13.36 -0.03 7.91
CA ARG A 172 -13.02 1.37 8.28
C ARG A 172 -11.67 1.88 7.80
N GLY A 173 -11.06 1.23 6.81
CA GLY A 173 -9.89 1.74 6.10
C GLY A 173 -10.23 2.83 5.07
N LEU A 174 -11.48 2.91 4.61
CA LEU A 174 -12.00 3.96 3.74
C LEU A 174 -13.27 4.58 4.32
N ASN A 175 -13.42 5.90 4.19
CA ASN A 175 -14.65 6.59 4.54
C ASN A 175 -15.77 6.20 3.54
N LEU A 176 -16.96 5.87 4.03
CA LEU A 176 -18.14 5.54 3.21
C LEU A 176 -18.43 6.58 2.13
N VAL A 177 -18.26 7.87 2.43
CA VAL A 177 -18.51 8.97 1.47
C VAL A 177 -17.52 8.96 0.30
N MET A 178 -16.33 8.37 0.49
CA MET A 178 -15.29 8.26 -0.54
C MET A 178 -15.45 7.02 -1.43
N LEU A 179 -16.31 6.06 -1.07
CA LEU A 179 -16.45 4.81 -1.83
C LEU A 179 -16.87 5.08 -3.28
N LEU A 180 -17.94 5.84 -3.47
CA LEU A 180 -18.49 6.11 -4.80
C LEU A 180 -17.53 6.98 -5.66
N PRO A 181 -16.95 8.08 -5.14
CA PRO A 181 -15.90 8.81 -5.84
C PRO A 181 -14.71 7.93 -6.28
N TYR A 182 -14.26 7.01 -5.42
CA TYR A 182 -13.21 6.06 -5.78
C TYR A 182 -13.63 5.15 -6.92
N TRP A 183 -14.85 4.58 -6.87
CA TRP A 183 -15.34 3.72 -7.94
C TRP A 183 -15.41 4.46 -9.28
N ILE A 184 -15.92 5.70 -9.30
CA ILE A 184 -15.97 6.51 -10.52
C ILE A 184 -14.55 6.75 -11.05
N SER A 185 -13.62 7.19 -10.19
CA SER A 185 -12.22 7.38 -10.58
C SER A 185 -11.58 6.12 -11.13
N GLN A 186 -11.80 4.97 -10.49
CA GLN A 186 -11.23 3.68 -10.89
C GLN A 186 -11.79 3.21 -12.23
N LEU A 187 -13.11 3.34 -12.46
CA LEU A 187 -13.76 2.98 -13.73
C LEU A 187 -13.30 3.89 -14.88
N CYS A 188 -13.23 5.20 -14.65
CA CYS A 188 -12.67 6.14 -15.62
C CYS A 188 -11.20 5.85 -15.91
N GLY A 189 -10.40 5.57 -14.88
CA GLY A 189 -9.01 5.16 -15.03
C GLY A 189 -8.88 3.88 -15.85
N GLY A 190 -9.71 2.86 -15.57
CA GLY A 190 -9.72 1.62 -16.33
C GLY A 190 -10.07 1.80 -17.80
N LEU A 191 -11.05 2.65 -18.11
CA LEU A 191 -11.37 3.03 -19.49
C LEU A 191 -10.18 3.71 -20.19
N ILE A 192 -9.55 4.69 -19.53
CA ILE A 192 -8.37 5.39 -20.06
C ILE A 192 -7.22 4.41 -20.29
N GLY A 193 -6.93 3.54 -19.32
CA GLY A 193 -5.84 2.56 -19.42
C GLY A 193 -6.04 1.57 -20.56
N ALA A 194 -7.26 1.04 -20.72
CA ALA A 194 -7.60 0.15 -21.83
C ALA A 194 -7.56 0.87 -23.20
N ALA A 195 -8.03 2.11 -23.27
CA ALA A 195 -7.99 2.91 -24.50
C ALA A 195 -6.55 3.24 -24.92
N LEU A 196 -5.68 3.56 -23.96
CA LEU A 196 -4.26 3.76 -24.21
C LEU A 196 -3.59 2.47 -24.69
N ALA A 197 -3.94 1.31 -24.12
CA ALA A 197 -3.42 0.02 -24.58
C ALA A 197 -3.82 -0.24 -26.04
N LYS A 198 -5.09 0.01 -26.40
CA LYS A 198 -5.54 -0.05 -27.80
C LYS A 198 -4.74 0.88 -28.72
N ALA A 199 -4.47 2.10 -28.28
CA ALA A 199 -3.80 3.10 -29.10
C ALA A 199 -2.33 2.76 -29.41
N VAL A 200 -1.65 2.00 -28.55
CA VAL A 200 -0.24 1.62 -28.73
C VAL A 200 -0.03 0.23 -29.31
N SER A 201 -1.03 -0.64 -29.21
CA SER A 201 -0.95 -2.01 -29.72
C SER A 201 -1.21 -2.08 -31.22
N PRO A 202 -0.49 -2.94 -31.97
CA PRO A 202 -0.85 -3.28 -33.34
C PRO A 202 -2.27 -3.84 -33.40
N GLU A 203 -3.04 -3.43 -34.42
CA GLU A 203 -4.46 -3.77 -34.55
C GLU A 203 -4.73 -5.27 -34.49
N ASP A 204 -3.94 -6.07 -35.22
CA ASP A 204 -4.07 -7.54 -35.24
C ASP A 204 -3.87 -8.15 -33.84
N ARG A 205 -2.86 -7.69 -33.09
CA ARG A 205 -2.60 -8.17 -31.72
C ARG A 205 -3.73 -7.80 -30.79
N PHE A 206 -4.22 -6.56 -30.89
CA PHE A 206 -5.31 -6.07 -30.07
C PHE A 206 -6.56 -6.94 -30.23
N TRP A 207 -7.00 -7.20 -31.46
CA TRP A 207 -8.22 -7.97 -31.71
C TRP A 207 -8.03 -9.47 -31.44
N ASN A 208 -6.86 -10.04 -31.70
CA ASN A 208 -6.56 -11.44 -31.34
C ASN A 208 -6.66 -11.69 -29.82
N ALA A 209 -6.33 -10.69 -29.01
CA ALA A 209 -6.49 -10.73 -27.56
C ALA A 209 -7.84 -10.19 -27.06
N SER A 210 -8.81 -9.95 -27.97
CA SER A 210 -10.13 -9.35 -27.63
C SER A 210 -9.99 -8.04 -26.82
N GLY A 211 -8.97 -7.24 -27.12
CA GLY A 211 -8.63 -6.01 -26.41
C GLY A 211 -8.31 -6.19 -24.93
N ALA A 212 -7.87 -7.38 -24.51
CA ALA A 212 -7.69 -7.81 -23.13
C ALA A 212 -8.97 -7.84 -22.27
N ALA A 213 -10.15 -7.84 -22.92
CA ALA A 213 -11.40 -8.20 -22.26
C ALA A 213 -11.36 -9.67 -21.83
N PHE A 214 -12.17 -10.01 -20.82
CA PHE A 214 -12.24 -11.38 -20.34
C PHE A 214 -13.13 -12.22 -21.25
N VAL A 215 -12.53 -13.28 -21.80
CA VAL A 215 -13.18 -14.21 -22.75
C VAL A 215 -13.07 -15.68 -22.29
N THR A 216 -12.58 -15.92 -21.06
CA THR A 216 -12.30 -17.26 -20.53
C THR A 216 -13.58 -18.07 -20.32
N VAL A 217 -14.65 -17.41 -19.87
CA VAL A 217 -15.98 -18.02 -19.70
C VAL A 217 -16.73 -17.90 -21.02
N GLN A 218 -17.05 -19.04 -21.64
CA GLN A 218 -17.68 -19.09 -22.96
C GLN A 218 -19.08 -19.72 -22.90
N GLU A 219 -19.35 -20.56 -21.89
CA GLU A 219 -20.63 -21.27 -21.77
C GLU A 219 -21.21 -21.22 -20.35
N PRO A 220 -22.55 -21.36 -20.20
CA PRO A 220 -23.22 -21.33 -18.90
C PRO A 220 -22.70 -22.36 -17.89
N GLY A 221 -22.21 -23.51 -18.35
CA GLY A 221 -21.66 -24.57 -17.49
C GLY A 221 -20.42 -24.13 -16.70
N GLN A 222 -19.67 -23.16 -17.20
CA GLN A 222 -18.44 -22.64 -16.58
C GLN A 222 -18.72 -21.54 -15.54
N VAL A 223 -19.91 -20.92 -15.58
CA VAL A 223 -20.27 -19.74 -14.76
C VAL A 223 -20.11 -20.00 -13.27
N GLY A 224 -20.56 -21.16 -12.78
CA GLY A 224 -20.47 -21.50 -11.36
C GLY A 224 -19.03 -21.54 -10.86
N GLY A 225 -18.14 -22.19 -11.61
CA GLY A 225 -16.72 -22.24 -11.30
C GLY A 225 -16.05 -20.86 -11.37
N ALA A 226 -16.40 -20.06 -12.38
CA ALA A 226 -15.86 -18.72 -12.55
C ALA A 226 -16.26 -17.75 -11.42
N VAL A 227 -17.52 -17.77 -10.97
CA VAL A 227 -17.97 -16.94 -9.84
C VAL A 227 -17.28 -17.36 -8.54
N VAL A 228 -17.15 -18.67 -8.29
CA VAL A 228 -16.49 -19.19 -7.08
C VAL A 228 -15.01 -18.84 -7.07
N VAL A 229 -14.31 -19.02 -8.20
CA VAL A 229 -12.88 -18.68 -8.26
C VAL A 229 -12.68 -17.18 -8.07
N GLU A 230 -13.44 -16.31 -8.75
CA GLU A 230 -13.35 -14.85 -8.58
C GLU A 230 -13.60 -14.40 -7.13
N LEU A 231 -14.55 -15.03 -6.44
CA LEU A 231 -14.79 -14.80 -5.02
C LEU A 231 -13.54 -15.16 -4.18
N ILE A 232 -12.96 -16.33 -4.40
CA ILE A 232 -11.80 -16.81 -3.63
C ILE A 232 -10.55 -15.96 -3.89
N LEU A 233 -10.22 -15.69 -5.16
CA LEU A 233 -9.06 -14.87 -5.54
C LEU A 233 -9.21 -13.45 -4.96
N THR A 234 -10.40 -12.85 -5.11
CA THR A 234 -10.64 -11.51 -4.54
C THR A 234 -10.58 -11.53 -3.02
N THR A 235 -10.97 -12.62 -2.37
CA THR A 235 -10.81 -12.79 -0.92
C THR A 235 -9.34 -12.77 -0.53
N LEU A 236 -8.46 -13.46 -1.27
CA LEU A 236 -7.01 -13.44 -1.01
C LEU A 236 -6.43 -12.03 -1.20
N LEU A 237 -6.73 -11.39 -2.33
CA LEU A 237 -6.31 -10.02 -2.62
C LEU A 237 -6.78 -9.03 -1.54
N ALA A 238 -8.08 -9.05 -1.22
CA ALA A 238 -8.65 -8.14 -0.24
C ALA A 238 -8.13 -8.42 1.19
N LEU A 239 -7.83 -9.68 1.54
CA LEU A 239 -7.13 -10.00 2.79
C LEU A 239 -5.72 -9.43 2.80
N ALA A 240 -4.96 -9.56 1.72
CA ALA A 240 -3.61 -9.01 1.61
C ALA A 240 -3.62 -7.48 1.81
N VAL A 241 -4.59 -6.78 1.22
CA VAL A 241 -4.78 -5.33 1.42
C VAL A 241 -5.17 -5.03 2.87
N CYS A 242 -6.25 -5.65 3.36
CA CYS A 242 -6.80 -5.31 4.65
C CYS A 242 -5.85 -5.64 5.81
N MET A 243 -5.15 -6.77 5.74
CA MET A 243 -4.20 -7.17 6.77
C MET A 243 -2.83 -6.50 6.57
N GLY A 244 -2.38 -6.33 5.32
CA GLY A 244 -1.06 -5.77 5.03
C GLY A 244 -0.99 -4.25 5.12
N ALA A 245 -2.08 -3.53 4.83
CA ALA A 245 -2.07 -2.07 4.76
C ALA A 245 -2.94 -1.38 5.82
N ILE A 246 -3.98 -2.04 6.35
CA ILE A 246 -4.97 -1.40 7.24
C ILE A 246 -4.88 -1.91 8.69
N ASN A 247 -4.76 -3.22 8.89
CA ASN A 247 -4.76 -3.83 10.22
C ASN A 247 -3.51 -3.42 11.04
N GLU A 248 -3.68 -2.89 12.25
CA GLU A 248 -2.60 -2.23 12.97
C GLU A 248 -1.51 -3.18 13.45
N LYS A 249 -1.86 -4.45 13.63
CA LYS A 249 -0.95 -5.49 14.10
C LYS A 249 -0.05 -6.06 13.01
N THR A 250 -0.53 -6.09 11.77
CA THR A 250 0.13 -6.79 10.66
C THR A 250 0.59 -5.85 9.56
N GLN A 251 0.18 -4.58 9.60
CA GLN A 251 0.61 -3.61 8.61
C GLN A 251 2.13 -3.47 8.56
N GLY A 252 2.68 -3.31 7.35
CA GLY A 252 4.12 -3.27 7.17
C GLY A 252 4.57 -2.61 5.87
N PRO A 253 5.86 -2.25 5.76
CA PRO A 253 6.41 -1.56 4.58
C PRO A 253 6.38 -2.42 3.31
N LEU A 254 6.26 -3.75 3.45
CA LEU A 254 6.19 -4.68 2.31
C LEU A 254 4.78 -4.86 1.75
N ALA A 255 3.76 -4.22 2.36
CA ALA A 255 2.36 -4.37 1.95
C ALA A 255 2.12 -4.15 0.44
N PRO A 256 2.68 -3.11 -0.21
CA PRO A 256 2.48 -2.92 -1.65
C PRO A 256 2.91 -4.15 -2.47
N PHE A 257 4.08 -4.70 -2.19
CA PHE A 257 4.60 -5.87 -2.91
C PHE A 257 3.86 -7.15 -2.54
N SER A 258 3.45 -7.34 -1.29
CA SER A 258 2.61 -8.48 -0.90
C SER A 258 1.26 -8.47 -1.61
N ILE A 259 0.63 -7.30 -1.79
CA ILE A 259 -0.60 -7.13 -2.55
C ILE A 259 -0.37 -7.45 -4.03
N GLY A 260 0.71 -6.95 -4.61
CA GLY A 260 1.12 -7.29 -5.98
C GLY A 260 1.34 -8.79 -6.18
N PHE A 261 2.03 -9.46 -5.26
CA PHE A 261 2.25 -10.90 -5.32
C PHE A 261 0.96 -11.71 -5.14
N ALA A 262 0.00 -11.23 -4.36
CA ALA A 262 -1.32 -11.88 -4.30
C ALA A 262 -1.96 -11.92 -5.69
N VAL A 263 -1.97 -10.79 -6.42
CA VAL A 263 -2.47 -10.74 -7.81
C VAL A 263 -1.69 -11.67 -8.74
N THR A 264 -0.37 -11.74 -8.64
CA THR A 264 0.43 -12.68 -9.45
C THR A 264 0.02 -14.13 -9.17
N VAL A 265 -0.06 -14.52 -7.89
CA VAL A 265 -0.45 -15.89 -7.50
C VAL A 265 -1.86 -16.20 -7.97
N ASP A 266 -2.78 -15.26 -7.84
CA ASP A 266 -4.18 -15.43 -8.24
C ASP A 266 -4.32 -15.61 -9.76
N ILE A 267 -3.56 -14.87 -10.56
CA ILE A 267 -3.56 -15.05 -12.03
C ILE A 267 -2.96 -16.40 -12.42
N LEU A 268 -1.88 -16.83 -11.77
CA LEU A 268 -1.30 -18.15 -12.03
C LEU A 268 -2.24 -19.30 -11.64
N ALA A 269 -3.04 -19.12 -10.58
CA ALA A 269 -3.93 -20.16 -10.07
C ALA A 269 -5.29 -20.20 -10.80
N GLY A 270 -5.92 -19.06 -11.01
CA GLY A 270 -7.30 -18.97 -11.52
C GLY A 270 -7.43 -18.40 -12.94
N GLY A 271 -6.32 -17.99 -13.56
CA GLY A 271 -6.33 -17.40 -14.90
C GLY A 271 -6.98 -18.28 -15.97
N ALA A 272 -6.79 -19.60 -15.89
CA ALA A 272 -7.40 -20.56 -16.83
C ALA A 272 -8.91 -20.82 -16.57
N VAL A 273 -9.45 -20.38 -15.42
CA VAL A 273 -10.85 -20.66 -15.04
C VAL A 273 -11.75 -19.44 -15.30
N SER A 274 -11.33 -18.25 -14.88
CA SER A 274 -12.10 -17.00 -15.04
C SER A 274 -11.32 -15.88 -15.73
N GLY A 275 -10.02 -16.06 -15.94
CA GLY A 275 -9.08 -14.99 -16.27
C GLY A 275 -8.49 -14.27 -15.05
N ALA A 276 -8.94 -14.59 -13.83
CA ALA A 276 -8.46 -14.02 -12.56
C ALA A 276 -8.52 -12.49 -12.53
N CYS A 277 -9.74 -11.95 -12.55
CA CYS A 277 -9.99 -10.53 -12.63
C CYS A 277 -9.75 -9.80 -11.31
N MET A 278 -10.46 -10.24 -10.27
CA MET A 278 -10.50 -9.65 -8.92
C MET A 278 -10.90 -8.17 -8.84
N ASN A 279 -11.12 -7.50 -9.97
CA ASN A 279 -11.19 -6.04 -10.08
C ASN A 279 -12.23 -5.60 -11.12
N PRO A 280 -13.42 -5.13 -10.68
CA PRO A 280 -14.45 -4.66 -11.60
C PRO A 280 -14.00 -3.57 -12.58
N ALA A 281 -13.09 -2.68 -12.20
CA ALA A 281 -12.57 -1.65 -13.11
C ALA A 281 -11.65 -2.24 -14.20
N ARG A 282 -10.86 -3.26 -13.86
CA ARG A 282 -10.02 -4.00 -14.81
C ARG A 282 -10.85 -4.84 -15.80
N ALA A 283 -12.02 -5.31 -15.40
CA ALA A 283 -12.97 -5.93 -16.33
C ALA A 283 -13.67 -4.87 -17.20
N PHE A 284 -14.15 -3.79 -16.59
CA PHE A 284 -14.96 -2.76 -17.24
C PHE A 284 -14.22 -2.04 -18.38
N GLY A 285 -13.00 -1.56 -18.15
CA GLY A 285 -12.28 -0.76 -19.15
C GLY A 285 -12.13 -1.47 -20.50
N PRO A 286 -11.50 -2.66 -20.54
CA PRO A 286 -11.35 -3.45 -21.76
C PRO A 286 -12.67 -3.88 -22.38
N ALA A 287 -13.67 -4.23 -21.57
CA ALA A 287 -15.01 -4.58 -22.06
C ALA A 287 -15.64 -3.42 -22.85
N VAL A 288 -15.52 -2.17 -22.38
CA VAL A 288 -16.00 -0.99 -23.10
C VAL A 288 -15.21 -0.76 -24.38
N VAL A 289 -13.88 -0.83 -24.32
CA VAL A 289 -12.99 -0.47 -25.46
C VAL A 289 -13.05 -1.50 -26.60
N ALA A 290 -13.20 -2.79 -26.26
CA ALA A 290 -13.34 -3.89 -27.20
C ALA A 290 -14.80 -4.24 -27.53
N ASN A 291 -15.77 -3.60 -26.85
CA ASN A 291 -17.19 -3.91 -26.91
C ASN A 291 -17.51 -5.39 -26.65
N HIS A 292 -16.93 -5.96 -25.59
CA HIS A 292 -17.10 -7.35 -25.20
C HIS A 292 -17.71 -7.46 -23.80
N TRP A 293 -18.94 -7.96 -23.71
CA TRP A 293 -19.77 -7.94 -22.50
C TRP A 293 -20.26 -9.31 -22.03
N ASP A 294 -19.84 -10.37 -22.72
CA ASP A 294 -20.26 -11.72 -22.40
C ASP A 294 -19.84 -12.10 -20.98
N PHE A 295 -20.79 -12.61 -20.21
CA PHE A 295 -20.62 -12.99 -18.80
C PHE A 295 -20.00 -11.91 -17.89
N HIS A 296 -20.01 -10.64 -18.30
CA HIS A 296 -19.29 -9.55 -17.62
C HIS A 296 -19.69 -9.37 -16.16
N TRP A 297 -20.95 -9.66 -15.83
CA TRP A 297 -21.49 -9.55 -14.47
C TRP A 297 -20.74 -10.42 -13.45
N ILE A 298 -20.08 -11.52 -13.87
CA ILE A 298 -19.26 -12.37 -13.01
C ILE A 298 -18.16 -11.57 -12.34
N TYR A 299 -17.54 -10.65 -13.09
CA TYR A 299 -16.43 -9.80 -12.63
C TYR A 299 -16.88 -8.63 -11.75
N TRP A 300 -18.18 -8.50 -11.53
CA TRP A 300 -18.75 -7.65 -10.49
C TRP A 300 -19.17 -8.49 -9.29
N LEU A 301 -19.97 -9.54 -9.52
CA LEU A 301 -20.53 -10.35 -8.44
C LEU A 301 -19.44 -11.06 -7.64
N GLY A 302 -18.55 -11.81 -8.31
CA GLY A 302 -17.48 -12.58 -7.66
C GLY A 302 -16.60 -11.69 -6.79
N PRO A 303 -15.98 -10.63 -7.35
CA PRO A 303 -15.13 -9.74 -6.57
C PRO A 303 -15.83 -9.03 -5.40
N LEU A 304 -17.06 -8.54 -5.60
CA LEU A 304 -17.80 -7.88 -4.52
C LEU A 304 -18.17 -8.85 -3.38
N LEU A 305 -18.54 -10.11 -3.71
CA LEU A 305 -18.76 -11.15 -2.71
C LEU A 305 -17.48 -11.50 -1.95
N GLY A 306 -16.33 -11.57 -2.63
CA GLY A 306 -15.03 -11.77 -1.97
C GLY A 306 -14.71 -10.66 -0.97
N SER A 307 -14.93 -9.40 -1.35
CA SER A 307 -14.76 -8.26 -0.45
C SER A 307 -15.70 -8.28 0.76
N LEU A 308 -16.96 -8.68 0.56
CA LEU A 308 -17.92 -8.86 1.65
C LEU A 308 -17.46 -9.94 2.63
N LEU A 309 -16.97 -11.08 2.10
CA LEU A 309 -16.43 -12.16 2.92
C LEU A 309 -15.24 -11.69 3.77
N VAL A 310 -14.30 -10.94 3.19
CA VAL A 310 -13.18 -10.34 3.95
C VAL A 310 -13.67 -9.40 5.05
N GLY A 311 -14.65 -8.56 4.73
CA GLY A 311 -15.30 -7.71 5.73
C GLY A 311 -15.83 -8.51 6.92
N VAL A 312 -16.57 -9.60 6.65
CA VAL A 312 -17.08 -10.50 7.69
C VAL A 312 -15.94 -11.14 8.49
N LEU A 313 -14.97 -11.76 7.82
CA LEU A 313 -13.85 -12.46 8.46
C LEU A 313 -13.06 -11.54 9.41
N ILE A 314 -12.75 -10.32 8.97
CA ILE A 314 -11.98 -9.37 9.79
C ILE A 314 -12.83 -8.81 10.93
N ARG A 315 -14.08 -8.44 10.68
CA ARG A 315 -14.95 -7.84 11.70
C ARG A 315 -15.31 -8.82 12.82
N PHE A 316 -15.40 -10.11 12.52
CA PHE A 316 -15.90 -11.11 13.48
C PHE A 316 -14.83 -12.05 14.02
N ILE A 317 -13.76 -12.33 13.25
CA ILE A 317 -12.82 -13.41 13.58
C ILE A 317 -11.39 -12.87 13.79
N ILE A 318 -10.77 -12.35 12.74
CA ILE A 318 -9.30 -12.17 12.69
C ILE A 318 -8.81 -10.72 12.88
N GLY A 319 -9.69 -9.72 12.83
CA GLY A 319 -9.30 -8.31 12.93
C GLY A 319 -8.76 -7.90 14.31
N ASP A 320 -8.01 -6.81 14.36
CA ASP A 320 -7.57 -6.18 15.61
C ASP A 320 -8.72 -5.52 16.42
N GLY A 321 -8.41 -4.94 17.58
CA GLY A 321 -9.42 -4.32 18.45
C GLY A 321 -10.13 -3.10 17.85
N LYS A 322 -9.56 -2.45 16.82
CA LYS A 322 -10.19 -1.30 16.15
C LYS A 322 -11.18 -1.74 15.09
N THR A 323 -10.82 -2.78 14.35
CA THR A 323 -11.61 -3.32 13.24
C THR A 323 -12.70 -4.27 13.72
N ARG A 324 -12.39 -5.17 14.68
CA ARG A 324 -13.31 -6.20 15.20
C ARG A 324 -14.53 -5.60 15.90
N LEU A 325 -15.71 -6.18 15.70
CA LEU A 325 -16.97 -5.76 16.34
C LEU A 325 -17.24 -6.50 17.65
N ILE A 326 -16.85 -7.78 17.72
CA ILE A 326 -17.07 -8.67 18.88
C ILE A 326 -15.75 -8.83 19.64
N PHE A 327 -15.78 -9.21 20.92
CA PHE A 327 -14.58 -9.45 21.75
C PHE A 327 -13.60 -8.27 21.83
N LYS A 328 -14.10 -7.03 21.84
CA LYS A 328 -13.28 -5.87 22.19
C LYS A 328 -12.90 -5.99 23.66
N GLY A 329 -11.62 -6.21 23.95
CA GLY A 329 -11.08 -6.07 25.30
C GLY A 329 -11.42 -4.67 25.81
N ARG A 330 -12.15 -4.59 26.93
CA ARG A 330 -12.45 -3.34 27.62
C ARG A 330 -11.18 -2.75 28.21
#